data_AF-A0A3D2TXM9-F1
#
_entry.id   AF-A0A3D2TXM9-F1
#
_cell.length_a   1.000
_cell.length_b   1.000
_cell.length_c   1.000
_cell.angle_alpha   90.00
_cell.angle_beta   90.00
_cell.angle_gamma   90.00
#
_symmetry.space_group_name_H-M   'P 1'
#
loop_
_entity.id
_entity.type
_entity.pdbx_description
1 polymer ?
#
loop_
_entity_poly.entity_id
_entity_poly.type
_entity_poly.pdbx_seq_one_letter_code
_entity_poly.pdbx_strand_id
1 'polypeptide(L)' 'TENPYLYKLILETENEVIVDHIALRKVEIKDQVIYLNGQKIKFRGVNRHDSDPVTGFTISLEQITTDLT' A
#
# COMPACT_ATOMS: atom_id res chain seq x y z
N THR A 1 0.95 -12.63 -12.15
CA THR A 1 -0.06 -11.60 -11.86
C THR A 1 0.28 -10.97 -10.53
N GLU A 2 0.19 -9.66 -10.44
CA GLU A 2 0.35 -8.95 -9.16
C GLU A 2 -0.87 -9.29 -8.29
N ASN A 3 -0.63 -9.74 -7.06
CA ASN A 3 -1.68 -10.18 -6.13
C ASN A 3 -1.40 -9.55 -4.76
N PRO A 4 -2.12 -8.48 -4.37
CA PRO A 4 -1.93 -7.79 -3.10
C PRO A 4 -2.56 -8.56 -1.94
N TYR A 5 -2.11 -9.81 -1.73
CA TYR A 5 -2.63 -10.66 -0.67
C TYR A 5 -2.14 -10.18 0.71
N LEU A 6 -3.07 -10.08 1.65
CA LEU A 6 -2.83 -9.65 3.02
C LEU A 6 -3.19 -10.76 4.00
N TYR A 7 -2.34 -10.95 5.01
CA TYR A 7 -2.64 -11.75 6.20
C TYR A 7 -3.14 -10.83 7.30
N LYS A 8 -4.11 -11.31 8.08
CA LYS A 8 -4.55 -10.63 9.30
C LYS A 8 -3.65 -11.06 10.47
N LEU A 9 -2.86 -10.14 10.98
CA LEU A 9 -2.07 -10.32 12.20
C LEU A 9 -2.90 -9.82 13.39
N ILE A 10 -3.02 -10.65 14.42
CA ILE A 10 -3.69 -10.29 15.68
C ILE A 10 -2.64 -10.41 16.78
N LEU A 11 -2.33 -9.29 17.41
CA LEU A 11 -1.46 -9.20 18.58
C LEU A 11 -2.36 -8.91 19.78
N GLU A 12 -2.38 -9.82 20.75
CA GLU A 12 -3.29 -9.77 21.88
C GLU A 12 -2.53 -9.88 23.20
N THR A 13 -2.92 -9.03 24.14
CA THR A 13 -2.58 -9.10 25.55
C THR A 13 -3.87 -9.21 26.36
N GLU A 14 -3.79 -9.31 27.69
CA GLU A 14 -4.98 -9.37 28.54
C GLU A 14 -5.94 -8.17 28.37
N ASN A 15 -5.42 -6.98 28.06
CA ASN A 15 -6.20 -5.74 28.04
C ASN A 15 -6.28 -5.04 26.68
N GLU A 16 -5.56 -5.54 25.67
CA GLU A 16 -5.44 -4.86 24.37
C GLU A 16 -5.30 -5.86 23.23
N VAL A 17 -6.00 -5.56 22.13
CA VAL A 17 -5.90 -6.28 20.86
C VAL A 17 -5.54 -5.29 19.77
N ILE A 18 -4.44 -5.55 19.07
CA ILE A 18 -4.03 -4.83 17.87
C ILE A 18 -4.22 -5.75 16.68
N VAL A 19 -4.97 -5.27 15.68
CA VAL A 19 -5.23 -5.98 14.43
C VAL A 19 -4.54 -5.23 13.30
N ASP A 20 -3.69 -5.93 12.54
CA ASP A 20 -3.00 -5.37 11.38
C ASP A 20 -3.16 -6.27 10.14
N HIS A 21 -3.00 -5.69 8.96
CA HIS A 21 -3.02 -6.39 7.68
C HIS A 21 -1.63 -6.34 7.05
N ILE A 22 -0.92 -7.47 7.07
CA ILE A 22 0.48 -7.55 6.63
C ILE A 22 0.61 -8.26 5.28
N ALA A 23 1.56 -7.82 4.47
CA ALA A 23 1.97 -8.50 3.24
C ALA A 23 3.40 -9.03 3.39
N LEU A 24 3.65 -10.27 2.95
CA LEU A 24 4.99 -10.80 2.82
C LEU A 24 5.54 -10.46 1.43
N ARG A 25 6.53 -9.57 1.38
CA ARG A 25 7.24 -9.21 0.14
C ARG A 25 8.73 -9.02 0.40
N LYS A 26 9.54 -9.31 -0.63
CA LYS A 26 10.96 -9.01 -0.67
C LYS A 26 11.22 -7.99 -1.77
N VAL A 27 11.86 -6.88 -1.44
CA VAL A 27 12.38 -5.92 -2.42
C VAL A 27 13.90 -5.99 -2.37
N GLU A 28 14.53 -6.09 -3.53
CA GLU A 28 15.98 -6.19 -3.65
C GLU A 28 16.49 -5.49 -4.91
N ILE A 29 17.74 -5.02 -4.87
CA ILE A 29 18.44 -4.48 -6.04
C ILE A 29 19.53 -5.48 -6.42
N LYS A 30 19.57 -5.86 -7.70
CA LYS A 30 20.65 -6.68 -8.29
C LYS A 30 21.06 -6.02 -9.59
N ASP A 31 22.35 -5.73 -9.73
CA ASP A 31 22.93 -5.14 -10.95
C ASP A 31 22.12 -3.93 -11.46
N GLN A 32 21.82 -2.99 -10.55
CA GLN A 32 21.06 -1.75 -10.82
C GLN A 32 19.58 -1.96 -11.24
N VAL A 33 19.05 -3.18 -11.11
CA VAL A 33 17.64 -3.49 -11.39
C VAL A 33 16.90 -3.76 -10.08
N ILE A 34 15.70 -3.18 -9.93
CA ILE A 34 14.82 -3.42 -8.79
C ILE A 34 13.98 -4.67 -9.04
N TYR A 35 13.93 -5.53 -8.03
CA TYR A 35 13.13 -6.75 -8.01
C TYR A 35 12.12 -6.70 -6.87
N LEU A 36 10.91 -7.19 -7.15
CA LEU A 36 9.89 -7.52 -6.17
C LEU A 36 9.68 -9.03 -6.22
N ASN A 37 9.86 -9.72 -5.10
CA ASN A 37 9.73 -11.18 -4.99
C ASN A 37 10.53 -11.94 -6.06
N GLY A 38 11.76 -11.49 -6.32
CA GLY A 38 12.65 -12.11 -7.31
C GLY A 38 12.31 -11.80 -8.77
N GLN A 39 11.28 -11.00 -9.05
CA GLN A 39 10.90 -10.58 -10.40
C GLN A 39 11.21 -9.10 -10.63
N LYS A 40 11.75 -8.76 -11.82
CA LYS A 40 12.02 -7.37 -12.21
C LYS A 40 10.71 -6.58 -12.24
N ILE A 41 10.68 -5.40 -11.64
CA ILE A 41 9.50 -4.53 -11.64
C ILE A 41 9.76 -3.26 -12.46
N LYS A 42 8.73 -2.79 -13.16
CA LYS A 42 8.71 -1.49 -13.83
C LYS A 42 7.57 -0.67 -13.24
N PHE A 43 7.90 0.46 -12.62
CA PHE A 43 6.90 1.36 -12.09
C PHE A 43 6.14 2.06 -13.22
N ARG A 44 4.81 1.95 -13.18
CA ARG A 44 3.88 2.70 -14.03
C ARG A 44 3.08 3.66 -13.14
N GLY A 45 3.81 4.51 -12.43
CA GLY A 45 3.24 5.38 -11.40
C GLY A 45 2.75 6.72 -11.93
N VAL A 46 1.90 7.35 -11.13
CA VAL A 46 1.52 8.76 -11.23
C VAL A 46 1.87 9.45 -9.91
N ASN A 47 2.03 10.77 -9.92
CA ASN A 47 2.16 11.54 -8.68
C ASN A 47 0.75 11.91 -8.20
N ARG A 48 0.47 11.71 -6.91
CA ARG A 48 -0.82 12.04 -6.29
C ARG A 48 -0.60 13.04 -5.17
N HIS A 49 -1.42 14.09 -5.15
CA HIS A 49 -1.53 15.02 -4.03
C HIS A 49 -2.93 14.88 -3.41
N ASP A 50 -3.00 14.96 -2.09
CA ASP A 50 -4.28 14.98 -1.37
C ASP A 50 -4.92 16.37 -1.53
N SER A 51 -5.67 16.53 -2.62
CA SER A 51 -6.30 17.79 -3.01
C SER A 51 -7.71 17.57 -3.54
N ASP A 52 -8.66 18.36 -3.04
CA ASP A 52 -10.03 18.45 -3.54
C ASP A 52 -10.37 19.91 -3.88
N PRO A 53 -11.05 20.19 -5.02
CA PRO A 53 -11.42 21.55 -5.41
C PRO A 53 -12.35 22.29 -4.44
N VAL A 54 -13.07 21.59 -3.56
CA VAL A 54 -14.01 22.18 -2.59
C VAL A 54 -13.38 22.28 -1.20
N THR A 55 -12.73 21.21 -0.72
CA THR A 55 -12.19 21.10 0.64
C THR A 55 -10.69 21.34 0.75
N GLY A 56 -10.02 21.66 -0.36
CA GLY A 56 -8.59 21.97 -0.39
C GLY A 56 -7.75 20.74 -0.03
N PHE A 57 -6.94 20.83 1.02
CA PHE A 57 -6.03 19.76 1.46
C PHE A 57 -6.70 18.67 2.31
N THR A 58 -8.02 18.74 2.48
CA THR A 58 -8.80 17.71 3.18
C THR A 58 -9.51 16.86 2.15
N ILE A 59 -9.32 15.54 2.18
CA ILE A 59 -10.03 14.60 1.32
C ILE A 59 -10.81 13.58 2.15
N SER A 60 -11.97 13.17 1.63
CA SER A 60 -12.83 12.15 2.23
C SER A 60 -12.37 10.74 1.84
N LEU A 61 -12.85 9.74 2.57
CA LEU A 61 -12.60 8.33 2.24
C LEU A 61 -13.16 7.96 0.85
N GLU A 62 -14.29 8.56 0.46
CA GLU A 62 -14.91 8.34 -0.84
C GLU A 62 -14.04 8.88 -1.96
N GLN A 63 -13.53 10.11 -1.84
CA GLN A 63 -12.60 10.72 -2.80
C GLN A 63 -11.33 9.89 -2.96
N ILE A 64 -10.73 9.41 -1.85
CA ILE A 64 -9.56 8.53 -1.92
C ILE A 64 -9.88 7.24 -2.67
N THR A 65 -11.05 6.65 -2.43
CA THR A 65 -11.45 5.42 -3.10
C THR A 65 -11.63 5.65 -4.60
N THR A 66 -12.30 6.73 -5.00
CA THR A 66 -12.47 7.13 -6.41
C THR A 66 -11.15 7.35 -7.14
N ASP A 67 -10.13 7.91 -6.48
CA ASP A 67 -8.81 8.09 -7.10
C ASP A 67 -8.07 6.77 -7.36
N LEU A 68 -8.31 5.73 -6.55
CA LEU A 68 -7.51 4.50 -6.50
C LEU A 68 -8.11 3.31 -7.26
N THR A 69 -9.38 3.36 -7.63
CA THR A 69 -10.13 2.24 -8.27
C THR A 69 -10.65 2.61 -9.64
#